data_AF-A0A961N7G3-F1
#
_entry.id   AF-A0A961N7G3-F1
#
_cell.length_a   1.000
_cell.length_b   1.000
_cell.length_c   1.000
_cell.angle_alpha   90.00
_cell.angle_beta   90.00
_cell.angle_gamma   90.00
#
_symmetry.space_group_name_H-M   'P 1'
#
loop_
_entity.id
_entity.type
_entity.pdbx_description
1 polymer ?
#
loop_
_entity_poly.entity_id
_entity_poly.type
_entity_poly.pdbx_seq_one_letter_code
_entity_poly.pdbx_strand_id
1 'polypeptide(L)'
;MRVSRRHLLRTAAVLPLAASGLARMALAQGKDPLPGAPPVPPILFVHGNGDHAALWITTFWRMESNGIARDRLAAVNFLNPLARGDDARPQPMRSSTEDQRLELARAVAAFRQRTGAPRIALVGSSRGGNAIRSFIRNGGGGEVSHAVLCGTPNHGVFAWDENLGSEFNGRGPFLTGLNQGRTEVTPGTAFLTLRSDRMDKYAQPDGRFIGKPGRATNVGYDGPELKGATNLVLGDVDHRETAFSARAFKEIYRFIAGSEPARIAIVPEAEVRLSGLVTDTPGGVPTNRPVADASVEVYRVAPDTGERIGDAVHVTRTAADGRWGPAQVKPDWYLEFVLGMRGSPTTHIYRSPFARSSDIVHLRAAHPLSAAESAGGAIVIMSRPRGYFGLPRDIVLLDGKTPSDVKGGVPADSTAIVRLPKSQLGRPVVAMFNEERIVARAWPASQNRVAVAELTY
;
A
#
# COMPACT_ATOMS: atom_id res chain seq x y z
N MET A 1 -15.26 -34.52 -69.90
CA MET A 1 -14.50 -35.13 -68.77
C MET A 1 -14.40 -34.12 -67.64
N ARG A 2 -14.67 -34.56 -66.41
CA ARG A 2 -14.86 -33.74 -65.21
C ARG A 2 -13.58 -33.00 -64.79
N VAL A 3 -13.70 -31.72 -64.46
CA VAL A 3 -12.66 -30.94 -63.76
C VAL A 3 -12.98 -30.98 -62.26
N SER A 4 -12.02 -31.40 -61.43
CA SER A 4 -12.10 -31.26 -59.98
C SER A 4 -10.77 -30.88 -59.36
N ARG A 5 -10.82 -29.70 -58.73
CA ARG A 5 -10.00 -29.07 -57.69
C ARG A 5 -8.89 -29.92 -57.05
N ARG A 6 -7.63 -29.52 -57.29
CA ARG A 6 -6.54 -29.54 -56.29
C ARG A 6 -5.47 -28.52 -56.68
N HIS A 7 -4.92 -27.87 -55.66
CA HIS A 7 -3.80 -26.93 -55.64
C HIS A 7 -4.12 -25.48 -55.99
N LEU A 8 -4.21 -24.65 -54.95
CA LEU A 8 -3.63 -23.29 -54.85
C LEU A 8 -3.77 -22.81 -53.40
N LEU A 9 -2.80 -22.02 -52.93
CA LEU A 9 -2.68 -21.33 -51.63
C LEU A 9 -1.80 -22.02 -50.55
N ARG A 10 -0.49 -21.98 -50.79
CA ARG A 10 0.52 -21.71 -49.76
C ARG A 10 1.52 -20.73 -50.36
N THR A 11 1.50 -19.46 -49.92
CA THR A 11 2.62 -18.50 -49.84
C THR A 11 2.09 -17.07 -49.70
N ALA A 12 2.17 -16.50 -48.50
CA ALA A 12 2.26 -15.07 -48.14
C ALA A 12 2.01 -15.03 -46.62
N ALA A 13 2.78 -14.37 -45.75
CA ALA A 13 3.82 -13.39 -45.91
C ALA A 13 4.78 -13.46 -44.71
N VAL A 14 6.06 -13.18 -44.96
CA VAL A 14 7.08 -12.88 -43.96
C VAL A 14 7.59 -11.48 -44.30
N LEU A 15 7.45 -10.52 -43.36
CA LEU A 15 8.32 -9.36 -43.07
C LEU A 15 7.56 -8.32 -42.18
N PRO A 16 8.26 -7.42 -41.47
CA PRO A 16 8.08 -7.20 -40.03
C PRO A 16 7.40 -5.86 -39.71
N LEU A 17 6.62 -5.83 -38.63
CA LEU A 17 6.19 -4.56 -38.02
C LEU A 17 7.14 -4.18 -36.89
N ALA A 18 8.25 -3.57 -37.26
CA ALA A 18 8.96 -2.62 -36.41
C ALA A 18 8.45 -1.21 -36.77
N ALA A 19 7.41 -0.77 -36.06
CA ALA A 19 7.00 0.63 -36.05
C ALA A 19 6.84 1.04 -34.58
N SER A 20 7.89 1.67 -34.09
CA SER A 20 7.94 2.43 -32.84
C SER A 20 6.78 3.42 -32.79
N GLY A 21 5.77 3.09 -31.99
CA GLY A 21 4.73 4.03 -31.59
C GLY A 21 5.30 5.03 -30.60
N LEU A 22 5.90 6.11 -31.10
CA LEU A 22 6.06 7.35 -30.33
C LEU A 22 4.65 7.91 -30.07
N ALA A 23 4.04 7.47 -28.97
CA ALA A 23 2.89 8.17 -28.41
C ALA A 23 3.36 9.57 -28.01
N ARG A 24 3.08 10.56 -28.86
CA ARG A 24 3.16 11.97 -28.50
C ARG A 24 2.20 12.18 -27.33
N MET A 25 2.73 12.21 -26.11
CA MET A 25 2.00 12.71 -24.95
C MET A 25 1.63 14.16 -25.25
N ALA A 26 0.37 14.41 -25.56
CA ALA A 26 -0.17 15.75 -25.56
C ALA A 26 -0.05 16.29 -24.12
N LEU A 27 0.80 17.30 -23.95
CA LEU A 27 0.85 18.10 -22.73
C LEU A 27 -0.51 18.78 -22.59
N ALA A 28 -1.36 18.24 -21.71
CA ALA A 28 -2.62 18.89 -21.37
C ALA A 28 -2.30 20.23 -20.69
N GLN A 29 -2.66 21.33 -21.36
CA GLN A 29 -2.75 22.64 -20.70
C GLN A 29 -3.73 22.49 -19.53
N GLY A 30 -3.24 22.72 -18.31
CA GLY A 30 -4.07 22.70 -17.11
C GLY A 30 -5.20 23.71 -17.26
N LYS A 31 -6.45 23.27 -17.06
CA LYS A 31 -7.51 24.21 -16.73
C LYS A 31 -7.19 24.71 -15.33
N ASP A 32 -6.89 26.00 -15.19
CA ASP A 32 -6.80 26.63 -13.89
C ASP A 32 -8.12 26.40 -13.11
N PRO A 33 -8.06 26.23 -11.78
CA PRO A 33 -9.25 26.12 -10.97
C PRO A 33 -10.17 27.33 -11.19
N LEU A 34 -11.48 27.09 -11.24
CA LEU A 34 -12.47 28.16 -11.28
C LEU A 34 -12.23 29.15 -10.13
N PRO A 35 -12.16 30.46 -10.39
CA PRO A 35 -12.02 31.46 -9.33
C PRO A 35 -13.17 31.33 -8.32
N GLY A 36 -12.85 31.09 -7.04
CA GLY A 36 -13.81 31.15 -5.93
C GLY A 36 -14.20 29.82 -5.26
N ALA A 37 -13.71 28.66 -5.71
CA ALA A 37 -13.86 27.43 -4.93
C ALA A 37 -12.94 27.49 -3.69
N PRO A 38 -13.42 27.17 -2.47
CA PRO A 38 -12.55 27.11 -1.30
C PRO A 38 -11.45 26.07 -1.54
N PRO A 39 -10.19 26.37 -1.18
CA PRO A 39 -9.09 25.46 -1.42
C PRO A 39 -9.30 24.15 -0.66
N VAL A 40 -9.09 23.02 -1.34
CA VAL A 40 -9.15 21.66 -0.75
C VAL A 40 -8.33 21.64 0.55
N PRO A 41 -8.89 21.27 1.71
CA PRO A 41 -8.17 21.31 2.98
C PRO A 41 -6.90 20.43 2.92
N PRO A 42 -5.82 20.75 3.66
CA PRO A 42 -4.67 19.86 3.72
C PRO A 42 -5.07 18.48 4.20
N ILE A 43 -4.46 17.42 3.65
CA ILE A 43 -4.89 16.04 3.85
C ILE A 43 -3.77 15.26 4.56
N LEU A 44 -4.10 14.70 5.72
CA LEU A 44 -3.23 13.79 6.47
C LEU A 44 -3.75 12.36 6.35
N PHE A 45 -2.91 11.48 5.80
CA PHE A 45 -3.21 10.08 5.59
C PHE A 45 -2.68 9.21 6.73
N VAL A 46 -3.46 8.21 7.15
CA VAL A 46 -3.22 7.40 8.35
C VAL A 46 -3.30 5.93 7.97
N HIS A 47 -2.18 5.21 8.04
CA HIS A 47 -2.11 3.80 7.63
C HIS A 47 -2.72 2.83 8.65
N GLY A 48 -2.91 1.57 8.24
CA GLY A 48 -3.50 0.50 9.03
C GLY A 48 -2.55 -0.21 9.99
N ASN A 49 -3.06 -1.30 10.57
CA ASN A 49 -2.38 -2.13 11.54
C ASN A 49 -1.14 -2.81 10.93
N GLY A 50 0.05 -2.59 11.49
CA GLY A 50 1.30 -3.18 10.97
C GLY A 50 1.86 -2.55 9.68
N ASP A 51 1.12 -1.64 9.05
CA ASP A 51 1.50 -0.93 7.83
C ASP A 51 2.41 0.29 8.11
N HIS A 52 2.68 1.09 7.07
CA HIS A 52 3.53 2.27 7.11
C HIS A 52 3.09 3.32 6.09
N ALA A 53 3.66 4.54 6.16
CA ALA A 53 3.23 5.67 5.33
C ALA A 53 3.34 5.42 3.81
N ALA A 54 4.33 4.63 3.36
CA ALA A 54 4.60 4.37 1.95
C ALA A 54 3.43 3.75 1.17
N LEU A 55 2.44 3.15 1.84
CA LEU A 55 1.26 2.63 1.17
C LEU A 55 0.47 3.75 0.47
N TRP A 56 0.60 5.00 0.90
CA TRP A 56 -0.07 6.17 0.32
C TRP A 56 0.61 6.79 -0.90
N ILE A 57 1.77 6.27 -1.36
CA ILE A 57 2.54 6.86 -2.48
C ILE A 57 1.68 7.12 -3.72
N THR A 58 0.91 6.12 -4.16
CA THR A 58 0.09 6.27 -5.38
C THR A 58 -1.08 7.22 -5.16
N THR A 59 -1.63 7.29 -3.95
CA THR A 59 -2.66 8.28 -3.58
C THR A 59 -2.10 9.69 -3.61
N PHE A 60 -0.88 9.92 -3.08
CA PHE A 60 -0.22 11.23 -3.16
C PHE A 60 -0.04 11.67 -4.61
N TRP A 61 0.50 10.77 -5.44
CA TRP A 61 0.72 11.07 -6.84
C TRP A 61 -0.56 11.37 -7.60
N ARG A 62 -1.66 10.66 -7.29
CA ARG A 62 -2.97 10.97 -7.87
C ARG A 62 -3.52 12.32 -7.38
N MET A 63 -3.33 12.67 -6.11
CA MET A 63 -3.72 13.99 -5.57
C MET A 63 -2.94 15.12 -6.28
N GLU A 64 -1.62 14.99 -6.41
CA GLU A 64 -0.76 15.97 -7.10
C GLU A 64 -1.07 16.08 -8.58
N SER A 65 -1.38 14.95 -9.24
CA SER A 65 -1.83 14.92 -10.63
C SER A 65 -3.17 15.62 -10.86
N ASN A 66 -3.89 15.92 -9.78
CA ASN A 66 -5.12 16.71 -9.75
C ASN A 66 -4.93 18.09 -9.09
N GLY A 67 -3.69 18.58 -8.99
CA GLY A 67 -3.39 19.95 -8.58
C GLY A 67 -3.28 20.19 -7.08
N ILE A 68 -3.34 19.15 -6.24
CA ILE A 68 -3.10 19.31 -4.80
C ILE A 68 -1.59 19.46 -4.55
N ALA A 69 -1.17 20.58 -3.98
CA ALA A 69 0.22 20.86 -3.69
C ALA A 69 0.81 19.86 -2.67
N ARG A 70 2.08 19.44 -2.87
CA ARG A 70 2.77 18.44 -2.04
C ARG A 70 2.80 18.81 -0.55
N ASP A 71 3.01 20.07 -0.24
CA ASP A 71 3.07 20.60 1.14
C ASP A 71 1.73 20.52 1.88
N ARG A 72 0.62 20.37 1.14
CA ARG A 72 -0.73 20.09 1.66
C ARG A 72 -1.05 18.60 1.80
N LEU A 73 -0.08 17.72 1.57
CA LEU A 73 -0.21 16.27 1.74
C LEU A 73 0.79 15.79 2.78
N ALA A 74 0.35 14.89 3.65
CA ALA A 74 1.20 14.27 4.66
C ALA A 74 0.70 12.88 5.00
N ALA A 75 1.58 11.99 5.44
CA ALA A 75 1.20 10.66 5.92
C ALA A 75 1.84 10.43 7.29
N VAL A 76 1.04 9.94 8.24
CA VAL A 76 1.53 9.47 9.53
C VAL A 76 2.32 8.19 9.32
N ASN A 77 3.40 8.01 10.08
CA ASN A 77 4.19 6.79 10.10
C ASN A 77 4.33 6.31 11.56
N PHE A 78 3.29 5.65 12.08
CA PHE A 78 3.20 5.30 13.50
C PHE A 78 4.37 4.41 13.93
N LEU A 79 5.11 4.78 14.98
CA LEU A 79 6.33 4.06 15.39
C LEU A 79 6.09 2.57 15.64
N ASN A 80 5.01 2.23 16.37
CA ASN A 80 4.57 0.86 16.62
C ASN A 80 3.20 0.67 15.97
N PRO A 81 3.12 0.33 14.68
CA PRO A 81 1.87 0.31 13.93
C PRO A 81 0.95 -0.87 14.30
N LEU A 82 1.50 -1.90 14.93
CA LEU A 82 0.77 -3.11 15.30
C LEU A 82 0.07 -2.96 16.66
N ALA A 83 -1.19 -3.37 16.73
CA ALA A 83 -1.99 -3.36 17.95
C ALA A 83 -1.50 -4.39 18.98
N ARG A 84 -1.72 -4.07 20.26
CA ARG A 84 -1.61 -5.03 21.36
C ARG A 84 -2.72 -6.09 21.25
N GLY A 85 -2.47 -7.30 21.75
CA GLY A 85 -3.50 -8.34 21.82
C GLY A 85 -4.64 -8.00 22.80
N ASP A 86 -4.28 -7.36 23.91
CA ASP A 86 -5.17 -6.75 24.90
C ASP A 86 -4.68 -5.31 25.09
N ASP A 87 -5.54 -4.33 24.81
CA ASP A 87 -5.18 -2.90 24.74
C ASP A 87 -4.56 -2.40 26.06
N ALA A 88 -5.08 -2.89 27.19
CA ALA A 88 -4.66 -2.49 28.53
C ALA A 88 -3.34 -3.14 28.97
N ARG A 89 -2.90 -4.21 28.28
CA ARG A 89 -1.68 -4.95 28.65
C ARG A 89 -0.51 -4.51 27.79
N PRO A 90 0.55 -3.94 28.37
CA PRO A 90 1.75 -3.60 27.62
C PRO A 90 2.28 -4.80 26.83
N GLN A 91 2.55 -4.57 25.55
CA GLN A 91 3.17 -5.57 24.68
C GLN A 91 4.30 -4.90 23.89
N PRO A 92 5.54 -5.40 23.97
CA PRO A 92 6.67 -4.78 23.29
C PRO A 92 6.42 -4.54 21.80
N MET A 93 6.87 -3.39 21.31
CA MET A 93 6.83 -2.99 19.89
C MET A 93 5.42 -2.90 19.29
N ARG A 94 4.40 -2.83 20.15
CA ARG A 94 2.99 -2.64 19.80
C ARG A 94 2.41 -1.45 20.56
N SER A 95 1.36 -0.86 20.01
CA SER A 95 0.69 0.32 20.58
C SER A 95 -0.72 0.00 21.04
N SER A 96 -1.16 0.65 22.11
CA SER A 96 -2.59 0.70 22.46
C SER A 96 -3.34 1.68 21.55
N THR A 97 -4.66 1.70 21.69
CA THR A 97 -5.55 2.71 21.11
C THR A 97 -5.18 4.13 21.56
N GLU A 98 -4.80 4.29 22.84
CA GLU A 98 -4.38 5.56 23.42
C GLU A 98 -3.02 6.02 22.87
N ASP A 99 -2.03 5.11 22.79
CA ASP A 99 -0.72 5.41 22.20
C ASP A 99 -0.89 5.95 20.77
N GLN A 100 -1.71 5.26 19.95
CA GLN A 100 -1.97 5.67 18.57
C GLN A 100 -2.72 7.01 18.48
N ARG A 101 -3.71 7.24 19.34
CA ARG A 101 -4.46 8.50 19.39
C ARG A 101 -3.55 9.68 19.71
N LEU A 102 -2.65 9.54 20.69
CA LEU A 102 -1.71 10.58 21.07
C LEU A 102 -0.67 10.86 19.97
N GLU A 103 -0.20 9.82 19.27
CA GLU A 103 0.70 9.98 18.13
C GLU A 103 0.01 10.68 16.96
N LEU A 104 -1.24 10.33 16.66
CA LEU A 104 -2.05 11.03 15.66
C LEU A 104 -2.28 12.49 16.06
N ALA A 105 -2.63 12.78 17.31
CA ALA A 105 -2.84 14.15 17.78
C ALA A 105 -1.61 15.03 17.57
N ARG A 106 -0.40 14.51 17.85
CA ARG A 106 0.86 15.22 17.57
C ARG A 106 1.05 15.46 16.07
N ALA A 107 0.75 14.48 15.23
CA ALA A 107 0.86 14.62 13.78
C ALA A 107 -0.15 15.65 13.21
N VAL A 108 -1.37 15.66 13.72
CA VAL A 108 -2.41 16.66 13.37
C VAL A 108 -1.95 18.06 13.74
N ALA A 109 -1.49 18.26 14.98
CA ALA A 109 -1.01 19.56 15.44
C ALA A 109 0.17 20.07 14.60
N ALA A 110 1.18 19.23 14.37
CA ALA A 110 2.34 19.58 13.56
C ALA A 110 1.96 19.91 12.10
N PHE A 111 1.01 19.17 11.52
CA PHE A 111 0.58 19.41 10.15
C PHE A 111 -0.27 20.67 9.99
N ARG A 112 -1.16 20.94 10.95
CA ARG A 112 -1.90 22.22 11.02
C ARG A 112 -0.96 23.40 11.17
N GLN A 113 0.04 23.30 12.03
CA GLN A 113 1.07 24.33 12.20
C GLN A 113 1.83 24.56 10.88
N ARG A 114 2.28 23.50 10.21
CA ARG A 114 3.02 23.61 8.94
C ARG A 114 2.20 24.25 7.82
N THR A 115 0.92 23.95 7.75
CA THR A 115 0.04 24.39 6.66
C THR A 115 -0.71 25.69 6.97
N GLY A 116 -0.70 26.14 8.23
CA GLY A 116 -1.51 27.26 8.71
C GLY A 116 -3.02 26.99 8.71
N ALA A 117 -3.47 25.77 8.38
CA ALA A 117 -4.89 25.48 8.23
C ALA A 117 -5.57 25.26 9.59
N PRO A 118 -6.69 25.93 9.86
CA PRO A 118 -7.42 25.76 11.11
C PRO A 118 -8.06 24.36 11.21
N ARG A 119 -8.39 23.73 10.07
CA ARG A 119 -8.89 22.36 10.00
C ARG A 119 -8.26 21.63 8.83
N ILE A 120 -8.07 20.33 8.98
CA ILE A 120 -7.51 19.43 7.95
C ILE A 120 -8.49 18.30 7.61
N ALA A 121 -8.23 17.56 6.54
CA ALA A 121 -8.91 16.30 6.25
C ALA A 121 -8.05 15.12 6.74
N LEU A 122 -8.68 14.10 7.31
CA LEU A 122 -8.04 12.87 7.73
C LEU A 122 -8.56 11.70 6.89
N VAL A 123 -7.65 10.90 6.35
CA VAL A 123 -7.98 9.69 5.56
C VAL A 123 -7.30 8.49 6.20
N GLY A 124 -8.07 7.55 6.72
CA GLY A 124 -7.58 6.38 7.44
C GLY A 124 -7.84 5.08 6.71
N SER A 125 -6.86 4.20 6.68
CA SER A 125 -7.03 2.80 6.25
C SER A 125 -7.08 1.89 7.47
N SER A 126 -8.02 0.94 7.49
CA SER A 126 -8.09 -0.12 8.51
C SER A 126 -8.03 0.47 9.94
N ARG A 127 -7.14 -0.03 10.81
CA ARG A 127 -6.88 0.50 12.17
C ARG A 127 -6.69 2.02 12.22
N GLY A 128 -6.07 2.63 11.20
CA GLY A 128 -5.88 4.08 11.15
C GLY A 128 -7.18 4.87 11.16
N GLY A 129 -8.27 4.31 10.63
CA GLY A 129 -9.60 4.90 10.73
C GLY A 129 -10.13 4.93 12.17
N ASN A 130 -9.88 3.87 12.96
CA ASN A 130 -10.25 3.86 14.38
C ASN A 130 -9.44 4.88 15.20
N ALA A 131 -8.18 5.12 14.84
CA ALA A 131 -7.39 6.19 15.45
C ALA A 131 -7.96 7.58 15.13
N ILE A 132 -8.39 7.83 13.89
CA ILE A 132 -9.09 9.06 13.49
C ILE A 132 -10.37 9.23 14.30
N ARG A 133 -11.21 8.20 14.37
CA ARG A 133 -12.46 8.23 15.16
C ARG A 133 -12.19 8.53 16.62
N SER A 134 -11.21 7.85 17.21
CA SER A 134 -10.79 8.07 18.60
C SER A 134 -10.29 9.49 18.83
N PHE A 135 -9.45 10.04 17.94
CA PHE A 135 -8.99 11.42 18.03
C PHE A 135 -10.15 12.42 18.01
N ILE A 136 -11.07 12.27 17.05
CA ILE A 136 -12.23 13.15 16.89
C ILE A 136 -13.15 13.10 18.12
N ARG A 137 -13.48 11.89 18.59
CA ARG A 137 -14.36 11.69 19.77
C ARG A 137 -13.76 12.27 21.05
N ASN A 138 -12.44 12.28 21.17
CA ASN A 138 -11.71 12.75 22.35
C ASN A 138 -11.22 14.21 22.20
N GLY A 139 -12.06 15.08 21.63
CA GLY A 139 -11.84 16.53 21.58
C GLY A 139 -11.20 17.06 20.28
N GLY A 140 -10.73 16.20 19.38
CA GLY A 140 -10.10 16.60 18.12
C GLY A 140 -11.05 17.06 17.02
N GLY A 141 -12.37 16.93 17.19
CA GLY A 141 -13.36 17.20 16.12
C GLY A 141 -13.33 18.63 15.57
N GLY A 142 -12.99 19.62 16.40
CA GLY A 142 -12.84 21.01 15.97
C GLY A 142 -11.72 21.22 14.93
N GLU A 143 -10.76 20.29 14.86
CA GLU A 143 -9.57 20.36 14.01
C GLU A 143 -9.73 19.61 12.68
N VAL A 144 -10.83 18.85 12.51
CA VAL A 144 -10.99 17.91 11.39
C VAL A 144 -12.20 18.29 10.56
N SER A 145 -11.99 18.72 9.33
CA SER A 145 -13.06 19.04 8.36
C SER A 145 -13.75 17.78 7.82
N HIS A 146 -12.94 16.78 7.42
CA HIS A 146 -13.38 15.54 6.79
C HIS A 146 -12.68 14.35 7.44
N ALA A 147 -13.40 13.26 7.65
CA ALA A 147 -12.88 11.97 8.08
C ALA A 147 -13.31 10.90 7.07
N VAL A 148 -12.35 10.36 6.31
CA VAL A 148 -12.59 9.30 5.34
C VAL A 148 -12.02 7.98 5.87
N LEU A 149 -12.87 6.98 6.07
CA LEU A 149 -12.57 5.73 6.74
C LEU A 149 -12.65 4.57 5.75
N CYS A 150 -11.49 4.04 5.36
CA CYS A 150 -11.36 3.05 4.30
C CYS A 150 -11.16 1.66 4.91
N GLY A 151 -12.11 0.75 4.72
CA GLY A 151 -12.06 -0.62 5.26
C GLY A 151 -11.84 -0.63 6.78
N THR A 152 -12.29 0.41 7.47
CA THR A 152 -12.05 0.57 8.90
C THR A 152 -12.92 -0.42 9.66
N PRO A 153 -12.37 -1.21 10.61
CA PRO A 153 -13.17 -2.16 11.39
C PRO A 153 -13.97 -1.39 12.47
N ASN A 154 -14.94 -0.60 12.01
CA ASN A 154 -15.75 0.32 12.82
C ASN A 154 -16.64 -0.41 13.83
N HIS A 155 -17.09 -1.60 13.46
CA HIS A 155 -17.83 -2.53 14.32
C HIS A 155 -16.99 -3.77 14.71
N GLY A 156 -15.67 -3.69 14.53
CA GLY A 156 -14.72 -4.75 14.83
C GLY A 156 -14.46 -5.68 13.65
N VAL A 157 -13.57 -6.64 13.87
CA VAL A 157 -13.34 -7.79 12.96
C VAL A 157 -14.00 -9.07 13.49
N PHE A 158 -14.47 -9.02 14.75
CA PHE A 158 -15.36 -9.97 15.41
C PHE A 158 -16.08 -9.24 16.55
N ALA A 159 -17.19 -9.81 17.04
CA ALA A 159 -17.96 -9.31 18.17
C ALA A 159 -18.32 -10.50 19.08
N TRP A 160 -17.41 -10.84 20.00
CA TRP A 160 -17.49 -12.02 20.88
C TRP A 160 -17.36 -11.62 22.37
N ASP A 161 -17.83 -12.47 23.28
CA ASP A 161 -17.67 -12.25 24.73
C ASP A 161 -16.25 -12.56 25.21
N GLU A 162 -15.49 -13.34 24.44
CA GLU A 162 -14.06 -13.54 24.67
C GLU A 162 -13.23 -12.37 24.11
N ASN A 163 -12.05 -12.15 24.69
CA ASN A 163 -11.07 -11.18 24.21
C ASN A 163 -11.62 -9.74 24.08
N LEU A 164 -12.41 -9.29 25.07
CA LEU A 164 -12.97 -7.94 25.13
C LEU A 164 -11.90 -6.84 25.17
N GLY A 165 -10.69 -7.16 25.63
CA GLY A 165 -9.55 -6.23 25.62
C GLY A 165 -8.98 -5.94 24.24
N SER A 166 -9.33 -6.70 23.20
CA SER A 166 -8.91 -6.41 21.83
C SER A 166 -9.61 -5.17 21.29
N GLU A 167 -8.85 -4.22 20.75
CA GLU A 167 -9.40 -3.04 20.06
C GLU A 167 -10.20 -3.39 18.79
N PHE A 168 -10.12 -4.63 18.30
CA PHE A 168 -10.88 -5.12 17.15
C PHE A 168 -12.13 -5.93 17.52
N ASN A 169 -12.43 -6.08 18.81
CA ASN A 169 -13.67 -6.72 19.26
C ASN A 169 -14.80 -5.69 19.30
N GLY A 170 -15.84 -5.85 18.48
CA GLY A 170 -17.01 -4.97 18.42
C GLY A 170 -17.79 -4.87 19.74
N ARG A 171 -17.64 -5.86 20.64
CA ARG A 171 -18.22 -5.86 21.99
C ARG A 171 -17.28 -5.24 23.04
N GLY A 172 -16.03 -4.96 22.67
CA GLY A 172 -15.03 -4.37 23.55
C GLY A 172 -15.33 -2.90 23.90
N PRO A 173 -14.79 -2.39 25.03
CA PRO A 173 -15.07 -1.04 25.51
C PRO A 173 -14.65 0.05 24.52
N PHE A 174 -13.60 -0.19 23.73
CA PHE A 174 -13.12 0.77 22.74
C PHE A 174 -14.16 1.04 21.64
N LEU A 175 -14.60 0.00 20.92
CA LEU A 175 -15.54 0.16 19.82
C LEU A 175 -16.95 0.50 20.28
N THR A 176 -17.40 -0.08 21.39
CA THR A 176 -18.68 0.32 22.00
C THR A 176 -18.67 1.80 22.38
N GLY A 177 -17.57 2.31 22.96
CA GLY A 177 -17.39 3.74 23.23
C GLY A 177 -17.43 4.62 21.98
N LEU A 178 -16.77 4.21 20.89
CA LEU A 178 -16.81 4.96 19.62
C LEU A 178 -18.19 4.94 18.94
N ASN A 179 -18.95 3.87 19.12
CA ASN A 179 -20.26 3.64 18.49
C ASN A 179 -21.44 4.12 19.36
N GLN A 180 -21.17 4.68 20.55
CA GLN A 180 -22.20 5.19 21.44
C GLN A 180 -22.93 6.42 20.87
N GLY A 181 -24.25 6.45 21.07
CA GLY A 181 -25.11 7.60 20.77
C GLY A 181 -26.13 7.33 19.66
N ARG A 182 -26.88 8.36 19.29
CA ARG A 182 -27.88 8.27 18.20
C ARG A 182 -27.24 8.15 16.82
N THR A 183 -26.03 8.69 16.67
CA THR A 183 -25.15 8.62 15.50
C THR A 183 -23.75 8.24 15.97
N GLU A 184 -22.98 7.61 15.08
CA GLU A 184 -21.61 7.16 15.33
C GLU A 184 -20.56 8.15 14.82
N VAL A 185 -21.02 9.30 14.31
CA VAL A 185 -20.18 10.40 13.83
C VAL A 185 -20.23 11.59 14.78
N THR A 186 -19.19 12.43 14.74
CA THR A 186 -19.13 13.65 15.55
C THR A 186 -19.63 14.85 14.74
N PRO A 187 -20.62 15.61 15.24
CA PRO A 187 -21.12 16.81 14.56
C PRO A 187 -20.00 17.80 14.19
N GLY A 188 -20.16 18.47 13.05
CA GLY A 188 -19.20 19.45 12.55
C GLY A 188 -18.03 18.85 11.75
N THR A 189 -17.87 17.52 11.72
CA THR A 189 -16.93 16.81 10.82
C THR A 189 -17.73 16.02 9.79
N ALA A 190 -17.37 16.12 8.51
CA ALA A 190 -17.99 15.30 7.47
C ALA A 190 -17.36 13.90 7.47
N PHE A 191 -18.18 12.85 7.51
CA PHE A 191 -17.70 11.46 7.53
C PHE A 191 -18.08 10.71 6.26
N LEU A 192 -17.08 10.01 5.70
CA LEU A 192 -17.24 9.04 4.62
C LEU A 192 -16.67 7.70 5.07
N THR A 193 -17.40 6.61 4.85
CA THR A 193 -16.85 5.25 4.90
C THR A 193 -16.77 4.67 3.50
N LEU A 194 -15.65 4.01 3.21
CA LEU A 194 -15.44 3.25 1.99
C LEU A 194 -15.27 1.78 2.37
N ARG A 195 -16.10 0.91 1.81
CA ARG A 195 -16.00 -0.53 2.05
C ARG A 195 -15.98 -1.34 0.78
N SER A 196 -15.44 -2.55 0.91
CA SER A 196 -15.65 -3.61 -0.07
C SER A 196 -17.12 -4.04 -0.07
N ASP A 197 -17.60 -4.57 -1.19
CA ASP A 197 -18.86 -5.30 -1.19
C ASP A 197 -18.73 -6.56 -0.33
N ARG A 198 -17.80 -7.47 -0.67
CA ARG A 198 -17.65 -8.77 0.02
C ARG A 198 -16.21 -9.29 0.15
N MET A 199 -15.22 -8.55 -0.35
CA MET A 199 -13.83 -9.01 -0.51
C MET A 199 -12.86 -8.46 0.56
N ASP A 200 -13.37 -7.80 1.59
CA ASP A 200 -12.58 -7.40 2.75
C ASP A 200 -12.47 -8.57 3.75
N LYS A 201 -11.28 -9.16 3.91
CA LYS A 201 -11.04 -10.29 4.80
C LYS A 201 -11.32 -10.02 6.29
N TYR A 202 -11.39 -8.76 6.70
CA TYR A 202 -11.67 -8.35 8.08
C TYR A 202 -13.12 -7.93 8.32
N ALA A 203 -13.94 -7.84 7.27
CA ALA A 203 -15.38 -7.68 7.34
C ALA A 203 -16.06 -8.91 6.72
N GLN A 204 -16.01 -10.03 7.45
CA GLN A 204 -16.54 -11.33 7.01
C GLN A 204 -17.44 -11.92 8.08
N PRO A 205 -18.58 -12.54 7.71
CA PRO A 205 -19.45 -13.22 8.68
C PRO A 205 -18.81 -14.47 9.29
N ASP A 206 -17.83 -15.07 8.62
CA ASP A 206 -17.12 -16.27 9.07
C ASP A 206 -15.70 -15.95 9.56
N GLY A 207 -15.33 -16.53 10.70
CA GLY A 207 -14.08 -16.26 11.41
C GLY A 207 -12.82 -16.88 10.80
N ARG A 208 -12.85 -17.42 9.57
CA ARG A 208 -11.68 -18.07 8.95
C ARG A 208 -10.44 -17.18 8.89
N PHE A 209 -10.60 -15.89 8.61
CA PHE A 209 -9.47 -14.95 8.46
C PHE A 209 -8.92 -14.43 9.79
N ILE A 210 -9.56 -14.81 10.89
CA ILE A 210 -9.11 -14.54 12.25
C ILE A 210 -8.84 -15.83 13.04
N GLY A 211 -8.63 -16.95 12.32
CA GLY A 211 -8.19 -18.22 12.89
C GLY A 211 -9.30 -19.06 13.55
N LYS A 212 -10.58 -18.76 13.28
CA LYS A 212 -11.74 -19.50 13.80
C LYS A 212 -12.72 -19.85 12.67
N PRO A 213 -12.31 -20.66 11.68
CA PRO A 213 -13.19 -21.06 10.57
C PRO A 213 -14.45 -21.76 11.08
N GLY A 214 -15.61 -21.44 10.48
CA GLY A 214 -16.91 -21.97 10.87
C GLY A 214 -17.57 -21.26 12.05
N ARG A 215 -16.84 -20.39 12.78
CA ARG A 215 -17.41 -19.58 13.86
C ARG A 215 -17.87 -18.24 13.30
N ALA A 216 -19.13 -17.89 13.55
CA ALA A 216 -19.65 -16.57 13.18
C ALA A 216 -18.86 -15.46 13.89
N THR A 217 -18.43 -14.45 13.15
CA THR A 217 -17.76 -13.26 13.70
C THR A 217 -18.75 -12.30 14.37
N ASN A 218 -20.04 -12.40 14.06
CA ASN A 218 -21.07 -11.41 14.38
C ASN A 218 -20.79 -10.02 13.78
N VAL A 219 -19.98 -9.96 12.71
CA VAL A 219 -19.70 -8.76 11.92
C VAL A 219 -20.03 -9.08 10.46
N GLY A 220 -20.82 -8.23 9.82
CA GLY A 220 -21.19 -8.35 8.41
C GLY A 220 -20.21 -7.66 7.46
N TYR A 221 -20.48 -7.77 6.16
CA TYR A 221 -19.74 -7.04 5.12
C TYR A 221 -19.88 -5.52 5.26
N ASP A 222 -20.99 -5.07 5.82
CA ASP A 222 -21.34 -3.69 6.17
C ASP A 222 -20.73 -3.23 7.51
N GLY A 223 -20.00 -4.09 8.24
CA GLY A 223 -19.32 -3.72 9.48
C GLY A 223 -18.44 -2.45 9.42
N PRO A 224 -17.83 -2.09 8.27
CA PRO A 224 -17.14 -0.81 8.12
C PRO A 224 -18.04 0.43 7.98
N GLU A 225 -19.34 0.31 7.77
CA GLU A 225 -20.24 1.46 7.68
C GLU A 225 -20.39 2.17 9.03
N LEU A 226 -20.84 3.43 9.01
CA LEU A 226 -21.18 4.20 10.21
C LEU A 226 -22.56 4.85 10.06
N LYS A 227 -23.36 4.78 11.11
CA LYS A 227 -24.64 5.48 11.21
C LYS A 227 -24.41 7.00 11.29
N GLY A 228 -24.86 7.70 10.25
CA GLY A 228 -24.75 9.16 10.12
C GLY A 228 -23.57 9.62 9.27
N ALA A 229 -22.76 8.69 8.74
CA ALA A 229 -21.80 8.97 7.68
C ALA A 229 -22.44 8.80 6.29
N THR A 230 -21.78 9.32 5.25
CA THR A 230 -21.95 8.80 3.90
C THR A 230 -21.23 7.45 3.83
N ASN A 231 -21.93 6.37 3.46
CA ASN A 231 -21.34 5.04 3.32
C ASN A 231 -21.35 4.64 1.84
N LEU A 232 -20.19 4.32 1.28
CA LEU A 232 -20.05 3.90 -0.12
C LEU A 232 -19.42 2.51 -0.24
N VAL A 233 -19.95 1.73 -1.18
CA VAL A 233 -19.46 0.40 -1.54
C VAL A 233 -18.66 0.49 -2.84
N LEU A 234 -17.41 0.02 -2.83
CA LEU A 234 -16.47 0.13 -3.96
C LEU A 234 -16.49 -1.10 -4.90
N GLY A 235 -17.42 -2.02 -4.70
CA GLY A 235 -17.51 -3.31 -5.37
C GLY A 235 -16.45 -4.30 -4.86
N ASP A 236 -15.94 -5.15 -5.76
CA ASP A 236 -15.00 -6.23 -5.43
C ASP A 236 -13.56 -5.74 -5.26
N VAL A 237 -13.35 -4.83 -4.30
CA VAL A 237 -12.01 -4.42 -3.82
C VAL A 237 -11.62 -5.21 -2.59
N ASP A 238 -10.36 -5.60 -2.44
CA ASP A 238 -9.87 -6.20 -1.20
C ASP A 238 -9.77 -5.16 -0.05
N HIS A 239 -9.47 -5.64 1.16
CA HIS A 239 -9.36 -4.79 2.35
C HIS A 239 -8.42 -3.58 2.17
N ARG A 240 -7.25 -3.78 1.56
CA ARG A 240 -6.27 -2.70 1.34
C ARG A 240 -6.70 -1.81 0.17
N GLU A 241 -7.29 -2.39 -0.87
CA GLU A 241 -7.84 -1.64 -2.00
C GLU A 241 -8.99 -0.69 -1.62
N THR A 242 -9.65 -0.89 -0.48
CA THR A 242 -10.62 0.10 0.05
C THR A 242 -9.99 1.48 0.28
N ALA A 243 -8.67 1.55 0.47
CA ALA A 243 -7.92 2.77 0.72
C ALA A 243 -6.98 3.16 -0.43
N PHE A 244 -6.33 2.17 -1.05
CA PHE A 244 -5.19 2.41 -1.93
C PHE A 244 -5.50 2.23 -3.42
N SER A 245 -6.71 1.78 -3.77
CA SER A 245 -7.12 1.61 -5.17
C SER A 245 -7.42 2.94 -5.86
N ALA A 246 -7.38 2.91 -7.19
CA ALA A 246 -7.86 4.02 -8.03
C ALA A 246 -9.34 4.38 -7.75
N ARG A 247 -10.18 3.37 -7.43
CA ARG A 247 -11.59 3.57 -7.05
C ARG A 247 -11.70 4.32 -5.73
N ALA A 248 -10.94 3.90 -4.72
CA ALA A 248 -10.89 4.59 -3.44
C ALA A 248 -10.40 6.04 -3.59
N PHE A 249 -9.32 6.27 -4.35
CA PHE A 249 -8.82 7.62 -4.63
C PHE A 249 -9.92 8.54 -5.18
N LYS A 250 -10.71 8.07 -6.15
CA LYS A 250 -11.77 8.86 -6.77
C LYS A 250 -12.77 9.37 -5.72
N GLU A 251 -13.26 8.47 -4.87
CA GLU A 251 -14.26 8.81 -3.85
C GLU A 251 -13.67 9.65 -2.71
N ILE A 252 -12.42 9.39 -2.29
CA ILE A 252 -11.69 10.23 -1.33
C ILE A 252 -11.56 11.67 -1.88
N TYR A 253 -11.09 11.82 -3.11
CA TYR A 253 -10.93 13.13 -3.74
C TYR A 253 -12.28 13.84 -3.85
N ARG A 254 -13.29 13.17 -4.39
CA ARG A 254 -14.63 13.74 -4.58
C ARG A 254 -15.23 14.24 -3.28
N PHE A 255 -15.09 13.46 -2.21
CA PHE A 255 -15.64 13.82 -0.91
C PHE A 255 -14.96 15.04 -0.28
N ILE A 256 -13.62 15.12 -0.37
CA ILE A 256 -12.85 16.20 0.26
C ILE A 256 -12.88 17.48 -0.59
N ALA A 257 -12.78 17.35 -1.92
CA ALA A 257 -12.74 18.48 -2.84
C ALA A 257 -14.14 18.98 -3.25
N GLY A 258 -15.18 18.17 -3.09
CA GLY A 258 -16.55 18.48 -3.52
C GLY A 258 -16.78 18.34 -5.04
N SER A 259 -15.81 17.85 -5.79
CA SER A 259 -15.88 17.65 -7.24
C SER A 259 -15.12 16.41 -7.69
N GLU A 260 -15.47 15.83 -8.84
CA GLU A 260 -14.72 14.72 -9.43
C GLU A 260 -13.24 15.09 -9.69
N PRO A 261 -12.29 14.16 -9.52
CA PRO A 261 -10.91 14.39 -9.98
C PRO A 261 -10.89 14.51 -11.49
N ALA A 262 -10.05 15.42 -12.01
CA ALA A 262 -9.84 15.58 -13.45
C ALA A 262 -9.24 14.31 -14.09
N ARG A 263 -8.53 13.48 -13.31
CA ARG A 263 -7.93 12.22 -13.78
C ARG A 263 -7.69 11.21 -12.66
N ILE A 264 -7.70 9.94 -13.04
CA ILE A 264 -7.27 8.82 -12.19
C ILE A 264 -5.79 8.46 -12.44
N ALA A 265 -5.32 8.70 -13.67
CA ALA A 265 -3.94 8.45 -14.06
C ALA A 265 -2.97 9.37 -13.33
N ILE A 266 -1.80 8.82 -12.99
CA ILE A 266 -0.69 9.57 -12.40
C ILE A 266 0.09 10.24 -13.54
N VAL A 267 0.21 11.56 -13.49
CA VAL A 267 0.96 12.34 -14.47
C VAL A 267 2.44 12.31 -14.08
N PRO A 268 3.35 11.85 -14.95
CA PRO A 268 4.76 11.82 -14.63
C PRO A 268 5.37 13.23 -14.44
N GLU A 269 6.34 13.34 -13.55
CA GLU A 269 7.26 14.48 -13.45
C GLU A 269 8.45 14.26 -14.39
N ALA A 270 9.06 15.35 -14.88
CA ALA A 270 10.26 15.26 -15.72
C ALA A 270 11.48 14.72 -14.93
N GLU A 271 11.57 15.09 -13.66
CA GLU A 271 12.61 14.68 -12.72
C GLU A 271 11.97 14.10 -11.46
N VAL A 272 12.49 12.97 -10.99
CA VAL A 272 11.94 12.26 -9.84
C VAL A 272 12.98 12.14 -8.74
N ARG A 273 12.65 12.67 -7.56
CA ARG A 273 13.46 12.54 -6.34
C ARG A 273 12.79 11.56 -5.39
N LEU A 274 13.53 10.50 -5.02
CA LEU A 274 13.04 9.45 -4.13
C LEU A 274 13.76 9.49 -2.80
N SER A 275 13.00 9.48 -1.72
CA SER A 275 13.51 9.36 -0.35
C SER A 275 12.52 8.59 0.50
N GLY A 276 12.95 8.19 1.69
CA GLY A 276 12.12 7.52 2.67
C GLY A 276 12.96 7.01 3.83
N LEU A 277 12.39 6.08 4.59
CA LEU A 277 12.99 5.54 5.80
C LEU A 277 13.35 4.07 5.59
N VAL A 278 14.48 3.65 6.14
CA VAL A 278 14.72 2.24 6.45
C VAL A 278 14.12 1.95 7.82
N THR A 279 13.27 0.92 7.88
CA THR A 279 12.60 0.48 9.12
C THR A 279 12.77 -1.02 9.34
N ASP A 280 12.70 -1.46 10.59
CA ASP A 280 12.92 -2.86 10.97
C ASP A 280 11.64 -3.60 11.38
N THR A 281 11.71 -4.93 11.33
CA THR A 281 10.71 -5.88 11.81
C THR A 281 11.30 -6.83 12.86
N PRO A 282 11.81 -6.31 13.99
CA PRO A 282 12.48 -7.11 15.01
C PRO A 282 11.61 -8.28 15.51
N GLY A 283 12.16 -9.49 15.46
CA GLY A 283 11.43 -10.72 15.82
C GLY A 283 10.20 -10.99 14.94
N GLY A 284 10.15 -10.42 13.73
CA GLY A 284 9.00 -10.51 12.83
C GLY A 284 7.84 -9.56 13.18
N VAL A 285 8.00 -8.68 14.17
CA VAL A 285 6.98 -7.69 14.55
C VAL A 285 7.18 -6.43 13.71
N PRO A 286 6.21 -6.03 12.86
CA PRO A 286 6.34 -4.81 12.07
C PRO A 286 6.45 -3.57 12.95
N THR A 287 7.53 -2.81 12.77
CA THR A 287 7.70 -1.47 13.35
C THR A 287 8.00 -0.45 12.26
N ASN A 288 7.78 0.83 12.56
CA ASN A 288 8.22 1.94 11.71
C ASN A 288 9.39 2.69 12.33
N ARG A 289 10.12 2.02 13.22
CA ARG A 289 11.29 2.62 13.89
C ARG A 289 12.41 2.76 12.88
N PRO A 290 13.06 3.94 12.81
CA PRO A 290 14.16 4.16 11.90
C PRO A 290 15.35 3.28 12.28
N VAL A 291 16.11 2.86 11.27
CA VAL A 291 17.33 2.06 11.43
C VAL A 291 18.54 2.88 11.02
N ALA A 292 19.50 3.02 11.92
CA ALA A 292 20.81 3.60 11.64
C ALA A 292 21.74 2.58 10.97
N ASP A 293 22.75 3.06 10.26
CA ASP A 293 23.81 2.26 9.64
C ASP A 293 23.33 1.21 8.63
N ALA A 294 22.11 1.36 8.10
CA ALA A 294 21.65 0.55 6.98
C ALA A 294 22.26 1.07 5.68
N SER A 295 22.85 0.19 4.88
CA SER A 295 23.36 0.54 3.55
C SER A 295 22.23 0.47 2.54
N VAL A 296 22.07 1.53 1.75
CA VAL A 296 21.13 1.55 0.61
C VAL A 296 21.89 1.92 -0.65
N GLU A 297 21.79 1.07 -1.66
CA GLU A 297 22.25 1.36 -3.01
C GLU A 297 21.06 1.31 -3.96
N VAL A 298 20.98 2.24 -4.90
CA VAL A 298 19.93 2.28 -5.92
C VAL A 298 20.57 2.14 -7.28
N TYR A 299 20.08 1.21 -8.09
CA TYR A 299 20.54 0.96 -9.44
C TYR A 299 19.40 1.13 -10.42
N ARG A 300 19.69 1.66 -11.60
CA ARG A 300 18.83 1.46 -12.76
C ARG A 300 18.99 0.02 -13.24
N VAL A 301 17.90 -0.64 -13.61
CA VAL A 301 17.92 -1.98 -14.18
C VAL A 301 17.17 -2.07 -15.51
N ALA A 302 17.54 -3.06 -16.33
CA ALA A 302 16.87 -3.36 -17.58
C ALA A 302 15.48 -3.99 -17.29
N PRO A 303 14.41 -3.51 -17.96
CA PRO A 303 13.03 -3.94 -17.68
C PRO A 303 12.78 -5.42 -17.98
N ASP A 304 13.56 -6.04 -18.87
CA ASP A 304 13.34 -7.42 -19.31
C ASP A 304 14.24 -8.45 -18.64
N THR A 305 15.36 -8.04 -18.05
CA THR A 305 16.35 -8.94 -17.44
C THR A 305 16.58 -8.69 -15.96
N GLY A 306 16.25 -7.49 -15.46
CA GLY A 306 16.61 -7.05 -14.11
C GLY A 306 18.12 -6.79 -13.94
N GLU A 307 18.91 -6.80 -15.02
CA GLU A 307 20.33 -6.51 -14.95
C GLU A 307 20.59 -5.01 -14.77
N ARG A 308 21.61 -4.67 -13.98
CA ARG A 308 21.99 -3.29 -13.72
C ARG A 308 22.48 -2.61 -15.01
N ILE A 309 22.08 -1.36 -15.19
CA ILE A 309 22.53 -0.50 -16.28
C ILE A 309 23.40 0.60 -15.66
N GLY A 310 24.72 0.46 -15.82
CA GLY A 310 25.71 1.38 -15.27
C GLY A 310 25.92 1.20 -13.76
N ASP A 311 26.57 2.20 -13.17
CA ASP A 311 26.87 2.24 -11.73
C ASP A 311 25.62 2.57 -10.89
N ALA A 312 25.76 2.47 -9.57
CA ALA A 312 24.72 2.90 -8.64
C ALA A 312 24.39 4.39 -8.85
N VAL A 313 23.10 4.70 -8.97
CA VAL A 313 22.62 6.09 -9.09
C VAL A 313 22.53 6.77 -7.73
N HIS A 314 22.56 6.00 -6.65
CA HIS A 314 22.61 6.48 -5.27
C HIS A 314 23.26 5.44 -4.37
N VAL A 315 24.12 5.87 -3.46
CA VAL A 315 24.74 5.04 -2.43
C VAL A 315 24.73 5.84 -1.12
N THR A 316 24.24 5.23 -0.05
CA THR A 316 24.12 5.90 1.24
C THR A 316 24.20 4.92 2.40
N ARG A 317 24.47 5.46 3.59
CA ARG A 317 24.25 4.79 4.87
C ARG A 317 23.32 5.67 5.71
N THR A 318 22.28 5.07 6.29
CA THR A 318 21.30 5.83 7.07
C THR A 318 21.90 6.34 8.38
N ALA A 319 21.52 7.56 8.75
CA ALA A 319 21.79 8.09 10.09
C ALA A 319 20.74 7.56 11.10
N ALA A 320 20.77 8.07 12.34
CA ALA A 320 19.83 7.70 13.40
C ALA A 320 18.35 7.94 13.05
N ASP A 321 18.07 8.86 12.12
CA ASP A 321 16.72 9.14 11.63
C ASP A 321 16.24 8.14 10.56
N GLY A 322 17.09 7.20 10.13
CA GLY A 322 16.76 6.15 9.17
C GLY A 322 16.55 6.64 7.73
N ARG A 323 16.81 7.91 7.42
CA ARG A 323 16.58 8.45 6.07
C ARG A 323 17.66 7.98 5.10
N TRP A 324 17.24 7.50 3.93
CA TRP A 324 18.18 7.00 2.91
C TRP A 324 18.35 7.93 1.71
N GLY A 325 17.35 8.74 1.36
CA GLY A 325 17.41 9.61 0.17
C GLY A 325 17.88 11.05 0.46
N PRO A 326 17.80 11.97 -0.52
CA PRO A 326 17.15 11.78 -1.82
C PRO A 326 18.07 11.15 -2.89
N ALA A 327 17.53 10.20 -3.65
CA ALA A 327 18.09 9.70 -4.91
C ALA A 327 17.40 10.39 -6.10
N GLN A 328 18.16 10.80 -7.11
CA GLN A 328 17.62 11.35 -8.36
C GLN A 328 17.49 10.25 -9.41
N VAL A 329 16.29 10.05 -9.96
CA VAL A 329 16.01 9.05 -11.00
C VAL A 329 15.18 9.67 -12.13
N LYS A 330 15.05 8.95 -13.25
CA LYS A 330 14.09 9.28 -14.31
C LYS A 330 12.76 8.54 -14.09
N PRO A 331 11.63 9.12 -14.55
CA PRO A 331 10.30 8.56 -14.31
C PRO A 331 10.02 7.24 -15.02
N ASP A 332 10.87 6.83 -15.97
CA ASP A 332 10.76 5.62 -16.78
C ASP A 332 11.76 4.52 -16.38
N TRP A 333 12.56 4.74 -15.34
CA TRP A 333 13.56 3.77 -14.89
C TRP A 333 12.96 2.70 -13.99
N TYR A 334 13.17 1.44 -14.37
CA TYR A 334 13.08 0.33 -13.43
C TYR A 334 14.28 0.37 -12.49
N LEU A 335 14.04 0.10 -11.21
CA LEU A 335 15.05 0.25 -10.17
C LEU A 335 15.25 -1.03 -9.37
N GLU A 336 16.49 -1.27 -8.95
CA GLU A 336 16.85 -2.19 -7.87
C GLU A 336 17.35 -1.36 -6.67
N PHE A 337 16.73 -1.56 -5.51
CA PHE A 337 17.22 -1.07 -4.23
C PHE A 337 17.91 -2.23 -3.51
N VAL A 338 19.20 -2.09 -3.20
CA VAL A 338 19.94 -3.05 -2.40
C VAL A 338 19.98 -2.53 -0.97
N LEU A 339 19.27 -3.21 -0.07
CA LEU A 339 19.22 -2.90 1.34
C LEU A 339 20.08 -3.90 2.12
N GLY A 340 21.11 -3.37 2.81
CA GLY A 340 21.91 -4.11 3.78
C GLY A 340 21.63 -3.60 5.20
N MET A 341 21.30 -4.52 6.10
CA MET A 341 20.98 -4.22 7.50
C MET A 341 21.53 -5.33 8.39
N ARG A 342 22.14 -4.97 9.52
CA ARG A 342 22.73 -5.95 10.44
C ARG A 342 21.66 -6.93 10.94
N GLY A 343 21.94 -8.23 10.89
CA GLY A 343 21.03 -9.27 11.37
C GLY A 343 19.90 -9.64 10.39
N SER A 344 19.88 -9.04 9.19
CA SER A 344 18.89 -9.32 8.15
C SER A 344 19.56 -9.77 6.85
N PRO A 345 18.84 -10.45 5.96
CA PRO A 345 19.33 -10.72 4.61
C PRO A 345 19.54 -9.42 3.83
N THR A 346 20.56 -9.42 2.97
CA THR A 346 20.67 -8.38 1.94
C THR A 346 19.48 -8.51 1.01
N THR A 347 18.66 -7.47 0.97
CA THR A 347 17.38 -7.50 0.25
C THR A 347 17.50 -6.68 -1.01
N HIS A 348 17.25 -7.34 -2.15
CA HIS A 348 17.25 -6.74 -3.48
C HIS A 348 15.80 -6.45 -3.88
N ILE A 349 15.36 -5.21 -3.73
CA ILE A 349 13.98 -4.79 -3.99
C ILE A 349 13.90 -4.19 -5.40
N TYR A 350 13.25 -4.91 -6.30
CA TYR A 350 12.98 -4.48 -7.67
C TYR A 350 11.65 -3.75 -7.71
N ARG A 351 11.64 -2.57 -8.34
CA ARG A 351 10.47 -1.69 -8.43
C ARG A 351 10.20 -1.27 -9.87
N SER A 352 8.92 -1.19 -10.21
CA SER A 352 8.44 -0.45 -11.39
C SER A 352 8.90 1.02 -11.34
N PRO A 353 8.86 1.72 -12.48
CA PRO A 353 9.21 3.13 -12.52
C PRO A 353 8.37 3.98 -11.58
N PHE A 354 9.00 5.03 -11.04
CA PHE A 354 8.32 6.00 -10.18
C PHE A 354 7.94 7.19 -11.03
N ALA A 355 6.66 7.35 -11.36
CA ALA A 355 6.21 8.45 -12.21
C ALA A 355 6.46 9.85 -11.59
N ARG A 356 6.48 9.97 -10.26
CA ARG A 356 6.64 11.26 -9.56
C ARG A 356 7.54 11.11 -8.34
N SER A 357 8.06 12.23 -7.86
CA SER A 357 8.85 12.30 -6.63
C SER A 357 8.10 11.74 -5.42
N SER A 358 8.83 11.23 -4.43
CA SER A 358 8.23 10.75 -3.18
C SER A 358 9.28 10.71 -2.08
N ASP A 359 8.92 11.23 -0.90
CA ASP A 359 9.75 11.25 0.31
C ASP A 359 9.35 10.17 1.33
N ILE A 360 8.38 9.31 0.97
CA ILE A 360 7.84 8.24 1.79
C ILE A 360 8.08 6.85 1.18
N VAL A 361 9.13 6.67 0.38
CA VAL A 361 9.55 5.36 -0.15
C VAL A 361 10.30 4.58 0.93
N HIS A 362 9.55 3.95 1.83
CA HIS A 362 10.13 3.22 2.95
C HIS A 362 10.64 1.84 2.51
N LEU A 363 11.78 1.44 3.06
CA LEU A 363 12.44 0.17 2.78
C LEU A 363 12.45 -0.69 4.04
N ARG A 364 12.19 -1.99 3.86
CA ARG A 364 12.29 -3.02 4.90
C ARG A 364 13.04 -4.21 4.33
N ALA A 365 13.87 -4.83 5.16
CA ALA A 365 14.54 -6.06 4.76
C ALA A 365 13.53 -7.21 4.67
N ALA A 366 13.80 -8.17 3.78
CA ALA A 366 13.07 -9.43 3.76
C ALA A 366 13.27 -10.20 5.08
N HIS A 367 12.34 -11.10 5.37
CA HIS A 367 12.46 -11.95 6.55
C HIS A 367 13.73 -12.82 6.50
N PRO A 368 14.34 -13.12 7.66
CA PRO A 368 15.47 -14.04 7.74
C PRO A 368 15.15 -15.38 7.07
N LEU A 369 16.12 -15.88 6.32
CA LEU A 369 16.01 -17.18 5.66
C LEU A 369 16.09 -18.31 6.68
N SER A 370 15.25 -19.33 6.51
CA SER A 370 15.43 -20.59 7.22
C SER A 370 16.72 -21.29 6.80
N ALA A 371 17.17 -22.27 7.59
CA ALA A 371 18.34 -23.09 7.24
C ALA A 371 18.16 -23.81 5.88
N ALA A 372 16.94 -24.29 5.60
CA ALA A 372 16.60 -24.93 4.33
C ALA A 372 16.66 -23.95 3.15
N GLU A 373 16.14 -22.73 3.32
CA GLU A 373 16.21 -21.70 2.27
C GLU A 373 17.64 -21.24 2.01
N SER A 374 18.43 -21.06 3.07
CA SER A 374 19.84 -20.69 2.99
C SER A 374 20.68 -21.75 2.27
N ALA A 375 20.35 -23.04 2.44
CA ALA A 375 21.00 -24.14 1.73
C ALA A 375 20.56 -24.28 0.26
N GLY A 376 19.44 -23.65 -0.11
CA GLY A 376 18.83 -23.69 -1.43
C GLY A 376 19.57 -22.89 -2.52
N GLY A 377 18.87 -22.59 -3.61
CA GLY A 377 19.38 -21.73 -4.68
C GLY A 377 19.03 -20.26 -4.45
N ALA A 378 17.91 -19.80 -4.98
CA ALA A 378 17.43 -18.42 -4.82
C ALA A 378 16.00 -18.37 -4.29
N ILE A 379 15.67 -17.29 -3.58
CA ILE A 379 14.33 -16.92 -3.14
C ILE A 379 13.94 -15.62 -3.83
N VAL A 380 12.84 -15.65 -4.59
CA VAL A 380 12.25 -14.45 -5.19
C VAL A 380 10.81 -14.31 -4.69
N ILE A 381 10.51 -13.14 -4.13
CA ILE A 381 9.22 -12.81 -3.53
C ILE A 381 8.53 -11.77 -4.42
N MET A 382 7.32 -12.04 -4.89
CA MET A 382 6.44 -11.00 -5.41
C MET A 382 5.65 -10.40 -4.24
N SER A 383 5.72 -9.09 -4.05
CA SER A 383 5.08 -8.37 -2.93
C SER A 383 4.08 -7.34 -3.45
N ARG A 384 2.88 -7.29 -2.86
CA ARG A 384 1.81 -6.33 -3.16
C ARG A 384 1.45 -5.52 -1.91
N PRO A 385 2.20 -4.46 -1.54
CA PRO A 385 1.98 -3.74 -0.29
C PRO A 385 0.61 -3.07 -0.17
N ARG A 386 0.01 -2.66 -1.30
CA ARG A 386 -1.23 -1.85 -1.36
C ARG A 386 -2.48 -2.68 -1.67
N GLY A 387 -2.41 -4.00 -1.55
CA GLY A 387 -3.51 -4.90 -1.87
C GLY A 387 -3.25 -6.34 -1.47
N TYR A 388 -4.17 -7.23 -1.83
CA TYR A 388 -4.04 -8.68 -1.74
C TYR A 388 -4.31 -9.32 -3.11
N PHE A 389 -3.71 -10.48 -3.37
CA PHE A 389 -3.96 -11.22 -4.60
C PHE A 389 -5.32 -11.92 -4.52
N GLY A 390 -6.21 -11.64 -5.48
CA GLY A 390 -7.56 -12.20 -5.54
C GLY A 390 -7.79 -13.08 -6.76
N LEU A 391 -7.63 -14.39 -6.65
CA LEU A 391 -7.97 -15.31 -7.75
C LEU A 391 -9.47 -15.66 -7.74
N PRO A 392 -10.15 -15.76 -8.91
CA PRO A 392 -9.65 -15.56 -10.27
C PRO A 392 -9.81 -14.12 -10.79
N ARG A 393 -10.16 -13.15 -9.93
CA ARG A 393 -10.39 -11.74 -10.31
C ARG A 393 -9.13 -11.12 -10.94
N ASP A 394 -7.97 -11.41 -10.36
CA ASP A 394 -6.68 -10.85 -10.75
C ASP A 394 -5.87 -11.83 -11.59
N ILE A 395 -5.04 -11.28 -12.48
CA ILE A 395 -3.95 -12.02 -13.13
C ILE A 395 -2.74 -11.96 -12.19
N VAL A 396 -2.36 -13.11 -11.64
CA VAL A 396 -1.22 -13.23 -10.72
C VAL A 396 -0.27 -14.27 -11.28
N LEU A 397 0.89 -13.86 -11.79
CA LEU A 397 1.91 -14.76 -12.31
C LEU A 397 3.26 -14.46 -11.67
N LEU A 398 3.90 -15.50 -11.17
CA LEU A 398 5.30 -15.48 -10.74
C LEU A 398 6.04 -16.56 -11.49
N ASP A 399 7.12 -16.17 -12.18
CA ASP A 399 7.90 -17.07 -13.01
C ASP A 399 7.06 -17.78 -14.10
N GLY A 400 6.12 -17.03 -14.69
CA GLY A 400 5.22 -17.51 -15.75
C GLY A 400 4.10 -18.45 -15.28
N LYS A 401 3.91 -18.61 -13.96
CA LYS A 401 2.91 -19.52 -13.38
C LYS A 401 2.03 -18.81 -12.36
N THR A 402 0.77 -19.23 -12.26
CA THR A 402 -0.07 -18.85 -11.12
C THR A 402 0.51 -19.45 -9.84
N PRO A 403 0.85 -18.62 -8.82
CA PRO A 403 1.43 -19.12 -7.58
C PRO A 403 0.46 -20.01 -6.81
N SER A 404 0.94 -21.14 -6.27
CA SER A 404 0.11 -22.09 -5.50
C SER A 404 -0.17 -21.64 -4.05
N ASP A 405 0.63 -20.70 -3.55
CA ASP A 405 0.49 -20.08 -2.23
C ASP A 405 -0.58 -18.99 -2.19
N VAL A 406 -1.02 -18.47 -3.34
CA VAL A 406 -2.17 -17.56 -3.44
C VAL A 406 -3.48 -18.35 -3.51
N LYS A 407 -4.41 -18.08 -2.59
CA LYS A 407 -5.71 -18.76 -2.55
C LYS A 407 -6.80 -18.00 -3.30
N GLY A 408 -7.76 -18.76 -3.86
CA GLY A 408 -8.95 -18.18 -4.48
C GLY A 408 -10.00 -17.76 -3.46
N GLY A 409 -10.89 -16.84 -3.86
CA GLY A 409 -11.96 -16.31 -3.02
C GLY A 409 -11.61 -14.93 -2.43
N VAL A 410 -11.94 -14.70 -1.15
CA VAL A 410 -11.67 -13.43 -0.47
C VAL A 410 -10.14 -13.22 -0.38
N PRO A 411 -9.59 -12.16 -0.97
CA PRO A 411 -8.14 -11.95 -1.04
C PRO A 411 -7.49 -11.79 0.34
N ALA A 412 -6.46 -12.60 0.63
CA ALA A 412 -5.78 -12.59 1.92
C ALA A 412 -4.25 -12.58 1.85
N ASP A 413 -3.68 -13.01 0.72
CA ASP A 413 -2.24 -13.13 0.49
C ASP A 413 -1.70 -11.87 -0.21
N SER A 414 -0.68 -11.23 0.34
CA SER A 414 -0.03 -10.05 -0.27
C SER A 414 1.38 -10.34 -0.76
N THR A 415 1.80 -11.60 -0.67
CA THR A 415 3.10 -12.09 -1.12
C THR A 415 2.95 -13.45 -1.78
N ALA A 416 3.74 -13.71 -2.82
CA ALA A 416 3.91 -15.02 -3.42
C ALA A 416 5.40 -15.32 -3.57
N ILE A 417 5.81 -16.57 -3.40
CA ILE A 417 7.23 -16.95 -3.36
C ILE A 417 7.54 -18.00 -4.41
N VAL A 418 8.61 -17.78 -5.17
CA VAL A 418 9.25 -18.82 -5.98
C VAL A 418 10.63 -19.15 -5.43
N ARG A 419 10.92 -20.44 -5.32
CA ARG A 419 12.20 -20.99 -4.88
C ARG A 419 12.87 -21.65 -6.06
N LEU A 420 14.11 -21.27 -6.35
CA LEU A 420 14.85 -21.74 -7.51
C LEU A 420 16.05 -22.60 -7.11
N PRO A 421 16.42 -23.61 -7.92
CA PRO A 421 17.62 -24.40 -7.69
C PRO A 421 18.90 -23.60 -7.99
N LYS A 422 20.04 -24.07 -7.46
CA LYS A 422 21.35 -23.43 -7.68
C LYS A 422 21.75 -23.31 -9.15
N SER A 423 21.26 -24.21 -10.01
CA SER A 423 21.48 -24.17 -11.46
C SER A 423 20.81 -22.99 -12.17
N GLN A 424 19.94 -22.25 -11.48
CA GLN A 424 19.17 -21.13 -12.02
C GLN A 424 19.54 -19.78 -11.40
N LEU A 425 20.64 -19.69 -10.66
CA LEU A 425 21.10 -18.43 -10.09
C LEU A 425 21.38 -17.38 -11.17
N GLY A 426 21.10 -16.11 -10.85
CA GLY A 426 21.33 -14.96 -11.71
C GLY A 426 20.30 -14.75 -12.83
N ARG A 427 19.42 -15.73 -13.11
CA ARG A 427 18.41 -15.61 -14.18
C ARG A 427 17.32 -14.58 -13.83
N PRO A 428 16.64 -14.00 -14.83
CA PRO A 428 15.45 -13.18 -14.62
C PRO A 428 14.27 -14.02 -14.14
N VAL A 429 13.46 -13.42 -13.25
CA VAL A 429 12.19 -13.94 -12.75
C VAL A 429 11.15 -12.84 -12.91
N VAL A 430 10.10 -13.13 -13.69
CA VAL A 430 9.02 -12.18 -13.97
C VAL A 430 7.95 -12.29 -12.87
N ALA A 431 7.65 -11.18 -12.23
CA ALA A 431 6.47 -10.97 -11.39
C ALA A 431 5.46 -10.11 -12.16
N MET A 432 4.24 -10.62 -12.31
CA MET A 432 3.15 -9.94 -13.02
C MET A 432 1.91 -9.93 -12.14
N PHE A 433 1.36 -8.74 -11.95
CA PHE A 433 0.05 -8.53 -11.36
C PHE A 433 -0.77 -7.61 -12.25
N ASN A 434 -1.83 -8.15 -12.86
CA ASN A 434 -2.65 -7.45 -13.85
C ASN A 434 -1.77 -6.81 -14.95
N GLU A 435 -1.62 -5.49 -14.94
CA GLU A 435 -0.83 -4.74 -15.92
C GLU A 435 0.60 -4.41 -15.44
N GLU A 436 0.89 -4.58 -14.14
CA GLU A 436 2.20 -4.27 -13.58
C GLU A 436 3.15 -5.48 -13.69
N ARG A 437 4.28 -5.25 -14.37
CA ARG A 437 5.33 -6.24 -14.60
C ARG A 437 6.67 -5.77 -14.02
N ILE A 438 7.29 -6.60 -13.19
CA ILE A 438 8.63 -6.37 -12.64
C ILE A 438 9.49 -7.61 -12.91
N VAL A 439 10.74 -7.41 -13.31
CA VAL A 439 11.72 -8.50 -13.46
C VAL A 439 12.80 -8.38 -12.40
N ALA A 440 12.91 -9.41 -11.56
CA ALA A 440 13.92 -9.53 -10.52
C ALA A 440 14.98 -10.56 -10.91
N ARG A 441 16.22 -10.41 -10.43
CA ARG A 441 17.25 -11.45 -10.57
C ARG A 441 17.25 -12.42 -9.40
N ALA A 442 17.51 -13.68 -9.71
CA ALA A 442 17.66 -14.75 -8.74
C ALA A 442 19.00 -14.69 -7.98
N TRP A 443 19.04 -13.97 -6.85
CA TRP A 443 20.24 -13.86 -6.01
C TRP A 443 20.46 -15.10 -5.11
N PRO A 444 21.72 -15.51 -4.84
CA PRO A 444 22.02 -16.71 -4.07
C PRO A 444 21.63 -16.58 -2.59
N ALA A 445 20.69 -17.43 -2.15
CA ALA A 445 20.25 -17.53 -0.77
C ALA A 445 21.39 -17.96 0.17
N SER A 446 22.38 -18.72 -0.33
CA SER A 446 23.59 -19.10 0.41
C SER A 446 24.49 -17.93 0.80
N GLN A 447 24.31 -16.76 0.18
CA GLN A 447 24.96 -15.51 0.56
C GLN A 447 24.07 -14.60 1.40
N ASN A 448 22.99 -15.16 1.98
CA ASN A 448 21.98 -14.43 2.74
C ASN A 448 21.35 -13.29 1.92
N ARG A 449 21.03 -13.54 0.64
CA ARG A 449 20.40 -12.59 -0.27
C ARG A 449 18.99 -13.03 -0.64
N VAL A 450 18.06 -12.06 -0.70
CA VAL A 450 16.67 -12.28 -1.12
C VAL A 450 16.29 -11.24 -2.16
N ALA A 451 15.58 -11.66 -3.21
CA ALA A 451 15.00 -10.74 -4.18
C ALA A 451 13.51 -10.52 -3.89
N VAL A 452 13.07 -9.27 -3.98
CA VAL A 452 11.66 -8.87 -3.84
C VAL A 452 11.26 -8.06 -5.05
N ALA A 453 10.33 -8.55 -5.87
CA ALA A 453 9.64 -7.75 -6.87
C ALA A 453 8.44 -7.07 -6.19
N GLU A 454 8.58 -5.80 -5.82
CA GLU A 454 7.57 -5.06 -5.06
C GLU A 454 6.71 -4.16 -5.97
N LEU A 455 5.44 -4.53 -6.06
CA LEU A 455 4.43 -3.86 -6.87
C LEU A 455 4.09 -2.48 -6.30
N THR A 456 3.86 -1.53 -7.21
CA THR A 456 3.61 -0.12 -6.86
C THR A 456 2.18 0.31 -7.19
N TYR A 457 1.60 -0.13 -8.31
CA TYR A 457 0.46 0.54 -8.97
C TYR A 457 -0.93 0.00 -8.64
#